data_AF-A0A892IAN7-F1
#
_entry.id   AF-A0A892IAN7-F1
#
_cell.length_a   1.000
_cell.length_b   1.000
_cell.length_c   1.000
_cell.angle_alpha   90.00
_cell.angle_beta   90.00
_cell.angle_gamma   90.00
#
_symmetry.space_group_name_H-M   'P 1'
#
loop_
_entity.id
_entity.type
_entity.pdbx_description
1 polymer ?
#
loop_
_entity_poly.entity_id
_entity_poly.type
_entity_poly.pdbx_seq_one_letter_code
_entity_poly.pdbx_strand_id
1 'polypeptide(L)'
;MNTLNAGRHATALMGSQSGTARRSGEGIRDLLRDTALLVTMLSAGGHVQDAAGFRDRCRKLIEHFSNALEQRGYPDDVRQEALIAQCGLFDETALRHLPAESRAGWELKPLQVERFNLHDAGERVFDRLDARMREASPRVELLECYSAILGMGFVGRYAREGEAKRTALIASLNAQLEKLRSSAERPFIADRAGRRLSDWFFRLSPWAIAGIACAIALVVWLMWTAALDVQLAHLVPAKVGQP
;
A
#
# COMPACT_ATOMS: atom_id res chain seq x y z
N MET A 1 -29.28 -37.96 -62.56
CA MET A 1 -27.86 -37.54 -62.59
C MET A 1 -27.44 -37.17 -61.18
N ASN A 2 -26.29 -37.70 -60.77
CA ASN A 2 -25.73 -37.77 -59.41
C ASN A 2 -25.55 -36.40 -58.74
N THR A 3 -25.72 -36.32 -57.41
CA THR A 3 -24.61 -36.31 -56.44
C THR A 3 -25.15 -36.28 -55.00
N LEU A 4 -24.65 -37.20 -54.18
CA LEU A 4 -24.72 -37.22 -52.72
C LEU A 4 -23.94 -36.03 -52.14
N ASN A 5 -24.44 -35.39 -51.08
CA ASN A 5 -23.53 -34.93 -50.01
C ASN A 5 -24.18 -35.06 -48.63
N ALA A 6 -23.45 -35.72 -47.76
CA ALA A 6 -23.77 -36.08 -46.40
C ALA A 6 -23.63 -34.88 -45.45
N GLY A 7 -24.33 -34.98 -44.32
CA GLY A 7 -24.50 -33.88 -43.37
C GLY A 7 -23.30 -33.58 -42.49
N ARG A 8 -23.54 -32.65 -41.54
CA ARG A 8 -22.99 -32.63 -40.18
C ARG A 8 -23.55 -31.42 -39.43
N HIS A 9 -24.29 -31.70 -38.37
CA HIS A 9 -24.46 -30.78 -37.25
C HIS A 9 -23.08 -30.48 -36.64
N ALA A 10 -22.77 -29.19 -36.44
CA ALA A 10 -21.67 -28.77 -35.59
C ALA A 10 -22.09 -27.51 -34.82
N THR A 11 -22.64 -27.76 -33.62
CA THR A 11 -22.66 -26.80 -32.52
C THR A 11 -21.21 -26.45 -32.17
N ALA A 12 -20.84 -25.18 -32.25
CA ALA A 12 -19.61 -24.69 -31.65
C ALA A 12 -19.88 -23.34 -30.98
N LEU A 13 -19.94 -23.40 -29.65
CA LEU A 13 -19.86 -22.28 -28.74
C LEU A 13 -18.67 -21.37 -29.10
N MET A 14 -18.94 -20.14 -29.55
CA MET A 14 -17.96 -19.06 -29.38
C MET A 14 -18.08 -18.53 -27.94
N GLY A 15 -17.40 -19.24 -27.05
CA GLY A 15 -17.11 -18.76 -25.70
C GLY A 15 -16.15 -17.58 -25.74
N SER A 16 -16.52 -16.55 -24.98
CA SER A 16 -15.71 -15.49 -24.38
C SER A 16 -14.21 -15.46 -24.75
N GLN A 17 -13.85 -14.60 -25.70
CA GLN A 17 -12.52 -14.00 -25.72
C GLN A 17 -12.60 -12.63 -25.06
N SER A 18 -12.50 -12.62 -23.73
CA SER A 18 -12.22 -11.41 -22.94
C SER A 18 -11.04 -11.67 -22.01
N GLY A 19 -9.98 -12.27 -22.56
CA GLY A 19 -8.68 -12.41 -21.92
C GLY A 19 -7.76 -11.26 -22.31
N THR A 20 -8.23 -10.01 -22.22
CA THR A 20 -7.31 -8.87 -22.27
C THR A 20 -6.42 -8.96 -21.04
N ALA A 21 -5.12 -9.17 -21.25
CA ALA A 21 -4.09 -8.96 -20.23
C ALA A 21 -4.34 -7.59 -19.59
N ARG A 22 -4.96 -7.60 -18.41
CA ARG A 22 -5.40 -6.41 -17.69
C ARG A 22 -4.13 -5.67 -17.30
N ARG A 23 -3.97 -4.44 -17.79
CA ARG A 23 -2.72 -3.67 -17.63
C ARG A 23 -2.43 -3.51 -16.14
N SER A 24 -1.15 -3.48 -15.79
CA SER A 24 -0.62 -3.41 -14.40
C SER A 24 -1.04 -2.17 -13.59
N GLY A 25 -2.02 -1.39 -14.06
CA GLY A 25 -2.59 -0.20 -13.43
C GLY A 25 -4.13 -0.13 -13.47
N GLU A 26 -4.84 -1.25 -13.60
CA GLU A 26 -6.33 -1.31 -13.59
C GLU A 26 -6.94 -2.15 -12.44
N GLY A 27 -6.12 -2.64 -11.50
CA GLY A 27 -6.57 -3.49 -10.39
C GLY A 27 -6.69 -2.72 -9.09
N ILE A 28 -7.70 -3.05 -8.26
CA ILE A 28 -8.15 -2.41 -6.99
C ILE A 28 -7.12 -1.52 -6.25
N ARG A 29 -5.86 -1.96 -6.14
CA ARG A 29 -4.76 -1.19 -5.56
C ARG A 29 -4.59 0.22 -6.15
N ASP A 30 -4.80 0.40 -7.45
CA ASP A 30 -4.68 1.70 -8.12
C ASP A 30 -5.71 2.72 -7.60
N LEU A 31 -6.93 2.25 -7.29
CA LEU A 31 -8.01 3.05 -6.72
C LEU A 31 -7.70 3.54 -5.30
N LEU A 32 -6.75 2.91 -4.61
CA LEU A 32 -6.34 3.29 -3.25
C LEU A 32 -5.23 4.37 -3.24
N ARG A 33 -4.80 4.88 -4.41
CA ARG A 33 -3.74 5.88 -4.49
C ARG A 33 -4.04 7.14 -3.68
N ASP A 34 -5.23 7.71 -3.83
CA ASP A 34 -5.61 8.93 -3.11
C ASP A 34 -5.85 8.67 -1.61
N THR A 35 -6.22 7.43 -1.26
CA THR A 35 -6.26 6.97 0.13
C THR A 35 -4.86 6.98 0.73
N ALA A 36 -3.86 6.44 0.01
CA ALA A 36 -2.47 6.46 0.46
C ALA A 36 -1.94 7.88 0.64
N LEU A 37 -2.25 8.79 -0.29
CA LEU A 37 -1.89 10.20 -0.17
C LEU A 37 -2.52 10.83 1.08
N LEU A 38 -3.81 10.62 1.33
CA LEU A 38 -4.48 11.19 2.50
C LEU A 38 -3.89 10.66 3.82
N VAL A 39 -3.67 9.35 3.92
CA VAL A 39 -3.11 8.72 5.12
C VAL A 39 -1.68 9.19 5.38
N THR A 40 -0.83 9.23 4.35
CA THR A 40 0.58 9.66 4.49
C THR A 40 0.71 11.13 4.87
N MET A 41 -0.14 12.02 4.33
CA MET A 41 -0.18 13.43 4.74
C MET A 41 -0.47 13.60 6.23
N LEU A 42 -1.31 12.72 6.80
CA LEU A 42 -1.63 12.78 8.22
C LEU A 42 -0.52 12.19 9.10
N SER A 43 0.07 11.07 8.68
CA SER A 43 1.14 10.40 9.44
C SER A 43 2.46 11.18 9.45
N ALA A 44 2.72 12.05 8.47
CA ALA A 44 3.93 12.86 8.39
C ALA A 44 3.96 14.09 9.32
N GLY A 45 3.03 14.19 10.28
CA GLY A 45 2.95 15.32 11.21
C GLY A 45 2.10 16.50 10.72
N GLY A 46 1.31 16.30 9.66
CA GLY A 46 0.30 17.25 9.23
C GLY A 46 -0.69 17.50 10.36
N HIS A 47 -0.69 18.70 10.93
CA HIS A 47 -1.70 19.08 11.91
C HIS A 47 -3.02 19.27 11.19
N VAL A 48 -3.95 18.34 11.40
CA VAL A 48 -5.34 18.54 10.97
C VAL A 48 -5.99 19.50 11.94
N GLN A 49 -5.95 20.79 11.58
CA GLN A 49 -6.74 21.82 12.28
C GLN A 49 -8.24 21.66 12.02
N ASP A 50 -8.61 20.95 10.94
CA ASP A 50 -9.99 20.74 10.52
C ASP A 50 -10.34 19.25 10.41
N ALA A 51 -10.76 18.66 11.53
CA ALA A 51 -11.19 17.26 11.58
C ALA A 51 -12.47 17.01 10.79
N ALA A 52 -13.35 18.01 10.65
CA ALA A 52 -14.56 17.89 9.85
C ALA A 52 -14.20 17.77 8.35
N GLY A 53 -13.30 18.63 7.86
CA GLY A 53 -12.79 18.54 6.49
C GLY A 53 -12.00 17.26 6.23
N PHE A 54 -11.27 16.73 7.21
CA PHE A 54 -10.66 15.39 7.09
C PHE A 54 -11.71 14.29 6.93
N ARG A 55 -12.75 14.29 7.77
CA ARG A 55 -13.86 13.34 7.68
C ARG A 55 -14.55 13.40 6.33
N ASP A 56 -14.81 14.60 5.81
CA ASP A 56 -15.43 14.79 4.50
C ASP A 56 -14.53 14.28 3.35
N ARG A 57 -13.21 14.47 3.45
CA ARG A 57 -12.27 13.86 2.49
C ARG A 57 -12.34 12.34 2.55
N CYS A 58 -12.35 11.74 3.74
CA CYS A 58 -12.51 10.29 3.89
C CYS A 58 -13.81 9.79 3.25
N ARG A 59 -14.95 10.45 3.50
CA ARG A 59 -16.25 10.10 2.89
C ARG A 59 -16.19 10.13 1.37
N LYS A 60 -15.64 11.20 0.79
CA LYS A 60 -15.48 11.32 -0.67
C LYS A 60 -14.61 10.21 -1.26
N LEU A 61 -13.50 9.86 -0.60
CA LEU A 61 -12.64 8.76 -1.04
C LEU A 61 -13.33 7.40 -0.94
N ILE A 62 -14.11 7.19 0.11
CA ILE A 62 -14.90 5.99 0.35
C ILE A 62 -15.99 5.83 -0.74
N GLU A 63 -16.68 6.92 -1.08
CA GLU A 63 -17.68 6.94 -2.17
C GLU A 63 -17.04 6.73 -3.54
N HIS A 64 -15.93 7.43 -3.82
CA HIS A 64 -15.19 7.27 -5.06
C HIS A 64 -14.72 5.82 -5.24
N PHE A 65 -14.14 5.23 -4.19
CA PHE A 65 -13.69 3.83 -4.22
C PHE A 65 -14.86 2.86 -4.44
N SER A 66 -15.99 3.07 -3.76
CA SER A 66 -17.22 2.31 -3.94
C SER A 66 -17.70 2.31 -5.39
N ASN A 67 -17.82 3.50 -5.98
CA ASN A 67 -18.31 3.69 -7.34
C ASN A 67 -17.34 3.11 -8.38
N ALA A 68 -16.03 3.27 -8.16
CA ALA A 68 -15.03 2.71 -9.06
C ALA A 68 -15.00 1.18 -9.03
N LEU A 69 -15.18 0.57 -7.85
CA LEU A 69 -15.29 -0.88 -7.74
C LEU A 69 -16.55 -1.42 -8.44
N GLU A 70 -17.66 -0.72 -8.31
CA GLU A 70 -18.91 -1.03 -9.02
C GLU A 70 -18.75 -0.95 -10.54
N GLN A 71 -18.21 0.16 -11.03
CA GLN A 71 -18.00 0.39 -12.46
C GLN A 71 -17.06 -0.64 -13.09
N ARG A 72 -16.08 -1.15 -12.31
CA ARG A 72 -15.18 -2.23 -12.75
C ARG A 72 -15.78 -3.63 -12.63
N GLY A 73 -17.03 -3.75 -12.15
CA GLY A 73 -17.76 -5.01 -12.06
C GLY A 73 -17.25 -5.95 -10.96
N TYR A 74 -16.66 -5.42 -9.89
CA TYR A 74 -16.30 -6.25 -8.74
C TYR A 74 -17.57 -6.73 -8.01
N PRO A 75 -17.61 -8.00 -7.59
CA PRO A 75 -18.78 -8.55 -6.90
C PRO A 75 -18.93 -7.96 -5.50
N ASP A 76 -20.16 -7.97 -4.99
CA ASP A 76 -20.56 -7.29 -3.75
C ASP A 76 -19.74 -7.70 -2.54
N ASP A 77 -19.38 -8.97 -2.42
CA ASP A 77 -18.55 -9.47 -1.32
C ASP A 77 -17.15 -8.85 -1.33
N VAL A 78 -16.52 -8.75 -2.51
CA VAL A 78 -15.22 -8.08 -2.70
C VAL A 78 -15.35 -6.58 -2.44
N ARG A 79 -16.41 -5.94 -2.94
CA ARG A 79 -16.65 -4.51 -2.73
C ARG A 79 -16.78 -4.20 -1.25
N GLN A 80 -17.62 -4.95 -0.55
CA GLN A 80 -17.86 -4.76 0.88
C GLN A 80 -16.60 -4.99 1.71
N GLU A 81 -15.84 -6.05 1.44
CA GLU A 81 -14.58 -6.33 2.15
C GLU A 81 -13.53 -5.23 1.94
N ALA A 82 -13.37 -4.75 0.70
CA ALA A 82 -12.45 -3.67 0.39
C ALA A 82 -12.84 -2.35 1.08
N LEU A 83 -14.14 -2.01 1.07
CA LEU A 83 -14.64 -0.80 1.71
C LEU A 83 -14.52 -0.84 3.23
N ILE A 84 -14.78 -1.99 3.87
CA ILE A 84 -14.59 -2.16 5.32
C ILE A 84 -13.10 -1.96 5.68
N ALA A 85 -12.19 -2.53 4.88
CA ALA A 85 -10.76 -2.35 5.10
C ALA A 85 -10.32 -0.89 4.98
N GLN A 86 -10.86 -0.16 3.99
CA GLN A 86 -10.59 1.27 3.82
C GLN A 86 -11.14 2.11 4.98
N CYS A 87 -12.37 1.84 5.44
CA CYS A 87 -12.94 2.50 6.62
C CYS A 87 -12.08 2.26 7.87
N GLY A 88 -11.69 1.00 8.13
CA GLY A 88 -10.84 0.66 9.26
C GLY A 88 -9.50 1.40 9.23
N LEU A 89 -8.88 1.52 8.05
CA LEU A 89 -7.66 2.31 7.87
C LEU A 89 -7.86 3.78 8.23
N PHE A 90 -8.91 4.42 7.72
CA PHE A 90 -9.19 5.82 8.03
C PHE A 90 -9.52 6.03 9.50
N ASP A 91 -10.29 5.12 10.11
CA ASP A 91 -10.63 5.20 11.52
C ASP A 91 -9.38 5.09 12.40
N GLU A 92 -8.51 4.12 12.17
CA GLU A 92 -7.24 4.03 12.90
C GLU A 92 -6.34 5.24 12.69
N THR A 93 -6.27 5.72 11.44
CA THR A 93 -5.47 6.89 11.09
C THR A 93 -5.97 8.14 11.83
N ALA A 94 -7.29 8.33 11.89
CA ALA A 94 -7.92 9.40 12.63
C ALA A 94 -7.64 9.29 14.13
N LEU A 95 -7.87 8.13 14.73
CA LEU A 95 -7.66 7.90 16.16
C LEU A 95 -6.19 8.04 16.60
N ARG A 96 -5.26 7.75 15.68
CA ARG A 96 -3.82 7.86 15.94
C ARG A 96 -3.29 9.28 15.84
N HIS A 97 -3.82 10.10 14.93
CA HIS A 97 -3.19 11.35 14.55
C HIS A 97 -4.05 12.62 14.78
N LEU A 98 -5.36 12.50 15.00
CA LEU A 98 -6.19 13.67 15.32
C LEU A 98 -5.92 14.18 16.74
N PRO A 99 -6.08 15.50 16.97
CA PRO A 99 -6.08 16.08 18.32
C PRO A 99 -7.15 15.45 19.21
N ALA A 100 -6.90 15.42 20.52
CA ALA A 100 -7.77 14.72 21.49
C ALA A 100 -9.25 15.14 21.42
N GLU A 101 -9.52 16.43 21.23
CA GLU A 101 -10.86 16.99 21.09
C GLU A 101 -11.63 16.45 19.86
N SER A 102 -10.94 16.34 18.73
CA SER A 102 -11.50 15.81 17.49
C SER A 102 -11.60 14.28 17.51
N ARG A 103 -10.64 13.63 18.17
CA ARG A 103 -10.60 12.17 18.34
C ARG A 103 -11.82 11.67 19.12
N ALA A 104 -12.22 12.33 20.20
CA ALA A 104 -13.40 11.94 20.99
C ALA A 104 -14.68 11.91 20.14
N GLY A 105 -14.87 12.91 19.27
CA GLY A 105 -16.00 12.92 18.32
C GLY A 105 -15.92 11.82 17.26
N TRP A 106 -14.71 11.43 16.86
CA TRP A 106 -14.49 10.31 15.95
C TRP A 106 -14.77 8.95 16.61
N GLU A 107 -14.36 8.76 17.86
CA GLU A 107 -14.58 7.54 18.65
C GLU A 107 -16.07 7.22 18.81
N LEU A 108 -16.91 8.25 19.01
CA LEU A 108 -18.36 8.08 19.16
C LEU A 108 -19.04 7.57 17.89
N LYS A 109 -18.52 7.95 16.72
CA LYS A 109 -19.14 7.62 15.43
C LYS A 109 -18.07 7.49 14.33
N PRO A 110 -17.28 6.39 14.34
CA PRO A 110 -16.27 6.13 13.33
C PRO A 110 -16.91 5.75 11.99
N LEU A 111 -16.15 5.84 10.89
CA LEU A 111 -16.65 5.62 9.53
C LEU A 111 -17.16 4.19 9.30
N GLN A 112 -16.54 3.19 9.95
CA GLN A 112 -17.04 1.81 9.96
C GLN A 112 -18.46 1.69 10.56
N VAL A 113 -18.77 2.48 11.59
CA VAL A 113 -20.11 2.53 12.20
C VAL A 113 -21.05 3.29 11.29
N GLU A 114 -20.63 4.45 10.77
CA GLU A 114 -21.47 5.28 9.89
C GLU A 114 -21.96 4.50 8.67
N ARG A 115 -21.07 3.72 8.06
CA ARG A 115 -21.33 3.09 6.76
C ARG A 115 -21.83 1.66 6.86
N PHE A 116 -21.34 0.90 7.84
CA PHE A 116 -21.60 -0.53 7.95
C PHE A 116 -22.24 -0.95 9.27
N ASN A 117 -22.44 -0.01 10.21
CA ASN A 117 -22.86 -0.31 11.58
C ASN A 117 -21.97 -1.37 12.26
N LEU A 118 -20.68 -1.37 11.92
CA LEU A 118 -19.67 -2.27 12.46
C LEU A 118 -18.77 -1.54 13.45
N HIS A 119 -18.30 -2.25 14.48
CA HIS A 119 -17.36 -1.71 15.47
C HIS A 119 -16.05 -2.53 15.52
N ASP A 120 -15.95 -3.56 14.68
CA ASP A 120 -14.94 -4.61 14.74
C ASP A 120 -14.06 -4.67 13.47
N ALA A 121 -13.95 -3.60 12.68
CA ALA A 121 -13.17 -3.61 11.44
C ALA A 121 -11.71 -4.05 11.67
N GLY A 122 -11.13 -3.66 12.82
CA GLY A 122 -9.77 -4.05 13.24
C GLY A 122 -9.54 -5.56 13.38
N GLU A 123 -10.57 -6.33 13.70
CA GLU A 123 -10.52 -7.80 13.79
C GLU A 123 -10.99 -8.42 12.47
N ARG A 124 -12.14 -7.96 11.98
CA ARG A 124 -12.83 -8.48 10.81
C ARG A 124 -11.98 -8.48 9.56
N VAL A 125 -11.16 -7.43 9.35
CA VAL A 125 -10.26 -7.34 8.19
C VAL A 125 -9.28 -8.52 8.18
N PHE A 126 -8.71 -8.86 9.33
CA PHE A 126 -7.74 -9.96 9.40
C PHE A 126 -8.41 -11.33 9.35
N ASP A 127 -9.59 -11.51 9.97
CA ASP A 127 -10.36 -12.76 9.84
C ASP A 127 -10.73 -13.06 8.39
N ARG A 128 -11.15 -12.02 7.65
CA ARG A 128 -11.46 -12.14 6.22
C ARG A 128 -10.20 -12.39 5.41
N LEU A 129 -9.11 -11.66 5.66
CA LEU A 129 -7.84 -11.91 4.99
C LEU A 129 -7.35 -13.36 5.20
N ASP A 130 -7.36 -13.86 6.43
CA ASP A 130 -6.96 -15.25 6.75
C ASP A 130 -7.89 -16.27 6.08
N ALA A 131 -9.18 -15.99 5.97
CA ALA A 131 -10.13 -16.83 5.23
C ALA A 131 -9.80 -16.83 3.73
N ARG A 132 -9.63 -15.65 3.12
CA ARG A 132 -9.29 -15.52 1.68
C ARG A 132 -7.97 -16.19 1.35
N MET A 133 -6.93 -16.03 2.17
CA MET A 133 -5.62 -16.65 1.94
C MET A 133 -5.66 -18.19 1.96
N ARG A 134 -6.65 -18.79 2.65
CA ARG A 134 -6.85 -20.25 2.71
C ARG A 134 -7.72 -20.81 1.59
N GLU A 135 -8.38 -19.97 0.80
CA GLU A 135 -9.15 -20.42 -0.36
C GLU A 135 -8.24 -21.12 -1.38
N ALA A 136 -8.74 -22.18 -2.03
CA ALA A 136 -7.97 -22.90 -3.05
C ALA A 136 -7.66 -22.03 -4.28
N SER A 137 -8.54 -21.07 -4.59
CA SER A 137 -8.41 -20.12 -5.70
C SER A 137 -8.83 -18.73 -5.24
N PRO A 138 -7.97 -18.02 -4.48
CA PRO A 138 -8.31 -16.73 -3.92
C PRO A 138 -8.37 -15.64 -5.00
N ARG A 139 -9.22 -14.64 -4.79
CA ARG A 139 -9.25 -13.44 -5.66
C ARG A 139 -8.02 -12.57 -5.42
N VAL A 140 -7.11 -12.57 -6.40
CA VAL A 140 -5.82 -11.87 -6.32
C VAL A 140 -5.99 -10.38 -6.05
N GLU A 141 -6.95 -9.72 -6.70
CA GLU A 141 -7.17 -8.28 -6.59
C GLU A 141 -7.58 -7.85 -5.17
N LEU A 142 -8.35 -8.68 -4.46
CA LEU A 142 -8.73 -8.42 -3.08
C LEU A 142 -7.55 -8.62 -2.13
N LEU A 143 -6.73 -9.65 -2.34
CA LEU A 143 -5.47 -9.82 -1.61
C LEU A 143 -4.50 -8.65 -1.86
N GLU A 144 -4.47 -8.11 -3.09
CA GLU A 144 -3.69 -6.92 -3.42
C GLU A 144 -4.20 -5.66 -2.72
N CYS A 145 -5.52 -5.54 -2.55
CA CYS A 145 -6.18 -4.50 -1.76
C CYS A 145 -5.76 -4.59 -0.29
N TYR A 146 -5.86 -5.77 0.33
CA TYR A 146 -5.39 -5.98 1.70
C TYR A 146 -3.90 -5.66 1.85
N SER A 147 -3.06 -6.12 0.95
CA SER A 147 -1.62 -5.81 0.92
C SER A 147 -1.37 -4.30 0.87
N ALA A 148 -2.14 -3.55 0.07
CA ALA A 148 -2.04 -2.09 0.01
C ALA A 148 -2.49 -1.41 1.32
N ILE A 149 -3.63 -1.83 1.89
CA ILE A 149 -4.14 -1.31 3.17
C ILE A 149 -3.15 -1.54 4.32
N LEU A 150 -2.56 -2.74 4.40
CA LEU A 150 -1.54 -3.07 5.39
C LEU A 150 -0.24 -2.29 5.16
N GLY A 151 0.15 -2.09 3.90
CA GLY A 151 1.30 -1.27 3.53
C GLY A 151 1.14 0.21 3.91
N MET A 152 -0.10 0.71 4.01
CA MET A 152 -0.40 2.06 4.51
C MET A 152 -0.39 2.16 6.05
N GLY A 153 -0.10 1.07 6.77
CA GLY A 153 0.05 1.08 8.22
C GLY A 153 -1.22 0.73 8.99
N PHE A 154 -2.20 0.07 8.37
CA PHE A 154 -3.32 -0.53 9.11
C PHE A 154 -2.79 -1.59 10.09
N VAL A 155 -3.14 -1.47 11.36
CA VAL A 155 -2.64 -2.34 12.44
C VAL A 155 -3.71 -3.32 12.92
N GLY A 156 -4.94 -2.86 13.12
CA GLY A 156 -6.07 -3.60 13.70
C GLY A 156 -5.70 -4.38 14.95
N ARG A 157 -6.13 -5.65 15.02
CA ARG A 157 -5.92 -6.54 16.18
C ARG A 157 -4.47 -6.68 16.60
N TYR A 158 -3.52 -6.49 15.68
CA TYR A 158 -2.10 -6.58 15.99
C TYR A 158 -1.56 -5.48 16.89
N ALA A 159 -2.35 -4.43 17.18
CA ALA A 159 -2.03 -3.48 18.24
C ALA A 159 -1.94 -4.19 19.61
N ARG A 160 -2.70 -5.28 19.79
CA ARG A 160 -2.68 -6.13 21.00
C ARG A 160 -1.84 -7.39 20.80
N GLU A 161 -1.89 -7.99 19.62
CA GLU A 161 -1.20 -9.27 19.37
C GLU A 161 0.30 -9.15 19.06
N GLY A 162 0.75 -7.95 18.68
CA GLY A 162 2.16 -7.61 18.46
C GLY A 162 2.59 -7.51 17.00
N GLU A 163 3.51 -6.58 16.73
CA GLU A 163 4.01 -6.23 15.39
C GLU A 163 4.73 -7.40 14.69
N ALA A 164 5.36 -8.30 15.44
CA ALA A 164 6.05 -9.45 14.87
C ALA A 164 5.08 -10.39 14.12
N LYS A 165 3.89 -10.63 14.68
CA LYS A 165 2.86 -11.44 14.03
C LYS A 165 2.28 -10.75 12.81
N ARG A 166 2.05 -9.43 12.90
CA ARG A 166 1.61 -8.60 11.77
C ARG A 166 2.58 -8.67 10.60
N THR A 167 3.87 -8.50 10.89
CA THR A 167 4.94 -8.56 9.89
C THR A 167 5.01 -9.94 9.23
N ALA A 168 4.86 -11.02 10.01
CA ALA A 168 4.83 -12.39 9.49
C ALA A 168 3.63 -12.62 8.56
N LEU A 169 2.44 -12.12 8.92
CA LEU A 169 1.24 -12.20 8.07
C LEU A 169 1.45 -11.44 6.75
N ILE A 170 1.96 -10.21 6.81
CA ILE A 170 2.26 -9.40 5.61
C ILE A 170 3.26 -10.12 4.70
N ALA A 171 4.30 -10.73 5.27
CA ALA A 171 5.27 -11.51 4.51
C ALA A 171 4.63 -12.73 3.82
N SER A 172 3.75 -13.46 4.54
CA SER A 172 2.99 -14.59 3.97
C SER A 172 2.08 -14.15 2.83
N LEU A 173 1.33 -13.06 3.02
CA LEU A 173 0.45 -12.48 2.00
C LEU A 173 1.23 -12.08 0.74
N ASN A 174 2.36 -11.38 0.92
CA ASN A 174 3.19 -10.95 -0.20
C ASN A 174 3.79 -12.15 -0.96
N ALA A 175 4.28 -13.17 -0.24
CA ALA A 175 4.78 -14.39 -0.87
C ALA A 175 3.69 -15.16 -1.63
N GLN A 176 2.46 -15.20 -1.12
CA GLN A 176 1.33 -15.80 -1.81
C GLN A 176 0.96 -15.01 -3.08
N LEU A 177 0.91 -13.68 -3.01
CA LEU A 177 0.68 -12.81 -4.16
C LEU A 177 1.74 -13.01 -5.25
N GLU A 178 3.02 -13.17 -4.89
CA GLU A 178 4.09 -13.46 -5.85
C GLU A 178 3.90 -14.81 -6.56
N LYS A 179 3.49 -15.85 -5.83
CA LYS A 179 3.17 -17.16 -6.40
C LYS A 179 1.97 -17.11 -7.35
N LEU A 180 0.92 -16.37 -6.98
CA LEU A 180 -0.28 -16.21 -7.80
C LEU A 180 0.02 -15.43 -9.09
N ARG A 181 0.80 -14.35 -9.00
CA ARG A 181 1.23 -13.59 -10.20
C ARG A 181 2.12 -14.42 -11.12
N SER A 182 3.12 -15.12 -10.58
CA SER A 182 4.01 -15.97 -11.38
C SER A 182 3.31 -17.17 -12.02
N SER A 183 2.18 -17.60 -11.46
CA SER A 183 1.32 -18.62 -12.08
C SER A 183 0.48 -18.05 -13.21
N ALA A 184 0.07 -16.78 -13.12
CA ALA A 184 -0.65 -16.06 -14.16
C ALA A 184 0.25 -15.54 -15.30
N GLU A 185 1.51 -15.20 -15.02
CA GLU A 185 2.48 -14.61 -15.96
C GLU A 185 3.33 -15.64 -16.75
N ARG A 186 2.92 -16.91 -16.82
CA ARG A 186 3.48 -17.86 -17.80
C ARG A 186 2.77 -17.66 -19.15
N PRO A 187 2.97 -16.56 -19.91
CA PRO A 187 4.30 -16.09 -20.32
C PRO A 187 4.49 -14.56 -20.24
N PHE A 188 5.77 -14.18 -20.13
CA PHE A 188 6.34 -12.86 -20.42
C PHE A 188 6.62 -11.95 -19.21
N ILE A 189 7.93 -11.70 -19.04
CA ILE A 189 8.57 -10.93 -17.98
C ILE A 189 8.33 -9.44 -18.22
N ALA A 190 7.72 -8.73 -17.26
CA ALA A 190 8.01 -7.31 -17.06
C ALA A 190 7.70 -6.83 -15.63
N ASP A 191 8.73 -6.18 -15.08
CA ASP A 191 8.72 -5.13 -14.07
C ASP A 191 8.52 -5.48 -12.57
N ARG A 192 9.66 -5.82 -11.96
CA ARG A 192 9.83 -6.11 -10.52
C ARG A 192 10.36 -4.89 -9.73
N ALA A 193 10.62 -3.74 -10.38
CA ALA A 193 11.43 -2.68 -9.76
C ALA A 193 10.65 -1.80 -8.76
N GLY A 194 9.37 -1.50 -9.01
CA GLY A 194 8.62 -0.51 -8.21
C GLY A 194 8.24 -0.94 -6.78
N ARG A 195 7.97 -2.23 -6.55
CA ARG A 195 7.47 -2.71 -5.24
C ARG A 195 8.57 -2.86 -4.18
N ARG A 196 9.80 -3.12 -4.61
CA ARG A 196 10.95 -3.37 -3.71
C ARG A 196 11.47 -2.11 -3.03
N LEU A 197 11.27 -0.94 -3.66
CA LEU A 197 11.67 0.36 -3.11
C LEU A 197 10.73 0.81 -1.98
N SER A 198 9.41 0.63 -2.13
CA SER A 198 8.42 0.98 -1.10
C SER A 198 8.66 0.20 0.20
N ASP A 199 8.85 -1.11 0.12
CA ASP A 199 9.14 -1.96 1.29
C ASP A 199 10.50 -1.63 1.92
N TRP A 200 11.44 -1.09 1.15
CA TRP A 200 12.74 -0.64 1.67
C TRP A 200 12.61 0.68 2.45
N PHE A 201 11.82 1.64 1.96
CA PHE A 201 11.59 2.92 2.65
C PHE A 201 10.82 2.74 3.98
N PHE A 202 9.86 1.81 4.07
CA PHE A 202 9.15 1.54 5.33
C PHE A 202 9.95 0.69 6.34
N ARG A 203 11.12 0.15 5.95
CA ARG A 203 12.00 -0.65 6.81
C ARG A 203 13.24 0.10 7.31
N LEU A 204 13.46 1.35 6.90
CA LEU A 204 14.47 2.19 7.54
C LEU A 204 13.94 2.66 8.91
N SER A 205 14.36 1.97 9.96
CA SER A 205 14.25 2.46 11.33
C SER A 205 14.78 3.91 11.40
N PRO A 206 14.13 4.83 12.12
CA PRO A 206 14.61 6.22 12.27
C PRO A 206 16.10 6.33 12.65
N TRP A 207 16.63 5.32 13.36
CA TRP A 207 18.03 5.20 13.73
C TRP A 207 18.98 4.95 12.55
N ALA A 208 18.53 4.26 11.49
CA ALA A 208 19.32 4.04 10.28
C ALA A 208 19.51 5.36 9.49
N ILE A 209 18.48 6.21 9.46
CA ILE A 209 18.54 7.54 8.84
C ILE A 209 19.51 8.44 9.61
N ALA A 210 19.43 8.43 10.95
CA ALA A 210 20.38 9.14 11.81
C ALA A 210 21.83 8.65 11.60
N GLY A 211 22.04 7.33 11.47
CA GLY A 211 23.35 6.75 11.18
C GLY A 211 23.92 7.20 9.83
N ILE A 212 23.10 7.21 8.77
CA ILE A 212 23.49 7.68 7.44
C ILE A 212 23.83 9.18 7.46
N ALA A 213 23.01 9.99 8.14
CA ALA A 213 23.27 11.42 8.28
C ALA A 213 24.61 11.70 9.00
N CYS A 214 24.89 10.95 10.07
CA CYS A 214 26.18 11.02 10.77
C CYS A 214 27.35 10.60 9.86
N ALA A 215 27.19 9.54 9.08
CA ALA A 215 28.23 9.07 8.16
C ALA A 215 28.54 10.11 7.08
N ILE A 216 27.51 10.74 6.51
CA ILE A 216 27.66 11.82 5.53
C ILE A 216 28.37 13.03 6.17
N ALA A 217 27.97 13.43 7.38
CA ALA A 217 28.61 14.53 8.09
C ALA A 217 30.10 14.26 8.36
N LEU A 218 30.47 13.03 8.73
CA LEU A 218 31.87 12.63 8.92
C LEU A 218 32.67 12.70 7.61
N VAL A 219 32.10 12.23 6.49
CA VAL A 219 32.78 12.30 5.18
C VAL A 219 33.01 13.75 4.77
N VAL A 220 32.01 14.62 4.93
CA VAL A 220 32.14 16.06 4.63
C VAL A 220 33.19 16.71 5.53
N TRP A 221 33.20 16.38 6.82
CA TRP A 221 34.18 16.88 7.77
C TRP A 221 35.61 16.46 7.40
N LEU A 222 35.83 15.18 7.09
CA LEU A 222 37.13 14.66 6.67
C LEU A 222 37.61 15.27 5.33
N MET A 223 36.69 15.46 4.39
CA MET A 223 37.01 16.10 3.11
C MET A 223 37.41 17.57 3.31
N TRP A 224 36.74 18.27 4.23
CA TRP A 224 37.07 19.64 4.59
C TRP A 224 38.44 19.76 5.27
N THR A 225 38.76 18.88 6.23
CA THR A 225 40.08 18.90 6.90
C THR A 225 41.21 18.58 5.92
N ALA A 226 41.02 17.60 5.03
CA ALA A 226 42.01 17.28 4.01
C ALA A 226 42.23 18.43 3.01
N ALA A 227 41.16 19.14 2.64
CA ALA A 227 41.25 20.32 1.78
C ALA A 227 42.01 21.48 2.47
N LEU A 228 41.78 21.67 3.77
CA LEU A 228 42.50 22.68 4.56
C LEU A 228 43.99 22.36 4.70
N ASP A 229 44.35 21.09 4.94
CA ASP A 229 45.76 20.67 5.08
C ASP A 229 46.54 20.87 3.78
N VAL A 230 45.92 20.59 2.63
CA VAL A 230 46.53 20.84 1.31
C VAL A 230 46.77 22.33 1.09
N GLN A 231 45.82 23.20 1.47
CA GLN A 231 46.00 24.65 1.34
C GLN A 231 47.04 25.21 2.32
N LEU A 232 47.11 24.69 3.55
CA LEU A 232 48.15 25.08 4.51
C LEU A 232 49.55 24.69 4.01
N ALA A 233 49.70 23.48 3.44
CA ALA A 233 50.97 23.00 2.92
C ALA A 233 51.52 23.85 1.76
N HIS A 234 50.65 24.48 0.97
CA HIS A 234 51.06 25.41 -0.09
C HIS A 234 51.41 26.83 0.43
N LEU A 235 50.93 27.23 1.61
CA LEU A 235 51.20 28.56 2.20
C LEU A 235 52.42 28.58 3.14
N VAL A 236 52.78 27.45 3.74
CA VAL A 236 53.98 27.34 4.61
C VAL A 236 55.31 27.62 3.87
N PRO A 237 55.56 27.18 2.62
CA PRO A 237 56.82 27.50 1.94
C PRO A 237 56.93 28.97 1.52
N ALA A 238 55.82 29.72 1.41
CA ALA A 238 55.85 31.13 1.03
C ALA A 238 56.28 32.07 2.17
N LYS A 239 56.20 31.64 3.44
CA LYS A 239 56.54 32.49 4.60
C LYS A 239 57.95 32.27 5.16
N VAL A 240 58.66 31.22 4.71
CA VAL A 240 60.03 30.92 5.17
C VAL A 240 61.12 31.54 4.26
N GLY A 241 60.72 32.21 3.17
CA GLY A 241 61.63 32.77 2.16
C GLY A 241 61.78 34.30 2.10
N GLN A 242 61.23 35.08 3.05
CA GLN A 242 61.52 36.51 3.13
C GLN A 242 62.58 36.79 4.22
N PRO A 243 63.83 37.13 3.84
CA PRO A 243 64.87 37.58 4.76
C PRO A 243 64.57 38.97 5.35
#